data_AF-A0A7J4S755-F1
#
_entry.id   AF-A0A7J4S755-F1
#
_cell.length_a   1.000
_cell.length_b   1.000
_cell.length_c   1.000
_cell.angle_alpha   90.00
_cell.angle_beta   90.00
_cell.angle_gamma   90.00
#
_symmetry.space_group_name_H-M   'P 1'
#
loop_
_entity.id
_entity.type
_entity.pdbx_description
1 polymer ?
#
loop_
_entity_poly.entity_id
_entity_poly.type
_entity_poly.pdbx_seq_one_letter_code
_entity_poly.pdbx_strand_id
1 'polypeptide(L)'
;YFPYTEPSMEPEGQLPDGRWMELGGSGIFRPEVTKPLGIEAPVLAWGLGLERLIMALEGLSDIRELYLSDLDWLRNHKAIV
;
A
#
# COMPACT_ATOMS: atom_id res chain seq x y z
N TYR A 1 -6.43 -6.67 12.48
CA TYR A 1 -5.68 -6.42 13.74
C TYR A 1 -4.20 -6.41 13.40
N PHE A 2 -3.48 -5.33 13.76
CA PHE A 2 -2.03 -5.24 13.56
C PHE A 2 -1.34 -5.11 14.92
N PRO A 3 -0.30 -5.89 15.22
CA PRO A 3 0.30 -5.95 16.56
C PRO A 3 0.99 -4.64 16.98
N TYR A 4 1.32 -3.76 16.03
CA TYR A 4 2.02 -2.50 16.24
C TYR A 4 1.11 -1.26 16.27
N THR A 5 -0.20 -1.39 16.02
CA THR A 5 -1.17 -0.28 16.08
C THR A 5 -2.39 -0.59 16.96
N GLU A 6 -2.88 0.41 17.70
CA GLU A 6 -4.15 0.35 18.43
C GLU A 6 -4.72 1.79 18.60
N PRO A 7 -5.88 2.12 18.00
CA PRO A 7 -6.70 1.27 17.14
C PRO A 7 -6.03 0.96 15.80
N SER A 8 -6.35 -0.22 15.27
CA SER A 8 -5.97 -0.68 13.92
C SER A 8 -7.13 -0.47 12.93
N MET A 9 -6.82 -0.11 11.69
CA MET A 9 -7.78 0.08 10.60
C MET A 9 -7.22 -0.41 9.26
N GLU A 10 -8.08 -0.93 8.38
CA GLU A 10 -7.74 -1.36 7.02
C GLU A 10 -8.40 -0.40 6.01
N PRO A 11 -7.66 0.53 5.39
CA PRO A 11 -8.19 1.36 4.31
C PRO A 11 -8.51 0.53 3.06
N GLU A 12 -9.70 0.78 2.50
CA GLU A 12 -10.14 0.24 1.22
C GLU A 12 -10.39 1.37 0.22
N GLY A 13 -10.13 1.09 -1.06
CA GLY A 13 -10.42 1.98 -2.18
C GLY A 13 -11.30 1.29 -3.21
N GLN A 14 -12.17 2.07 -3.87
CA GLN A 14 -12.98 1.56 -4.98
C GLN A 14 -12.23 1.75 -6.31
N LEU A 15 -12.14 0.68 -7.08
CA LEU A 15 -11.56 0.67 -8.43
C LEU A 15 -12.54 1.26 -9.46
N PRO A 16 -12.07 1.68 -10.65
CA PRO A 16 -12.95 2.22 -11.71
C PRO A 16 -14.08 1.29 -12.15
N ASP A 17 -13.91 -0.03 -11.96
CA ASP A 17 -14.93 -1.04 -12.27
C ASP A 17 -15.93 -1.30 -11.13
N GLY A 18 -15.86 -0.52 -10.05
CA GLY A 18 -16.77 -0.56 -8.90
C GLY A 18 -16.40 -1.58 -7.82
N ARG A 19 -15.35 -2.40 -8.01
CA ARG A 19 -14.88 -3.34 -6.98
C ARG A 19 -14.14 -2.60 -5.86
N TRP A 20 -14.30 -3.07 -4.63
CA TRP A 20 -13.53 -2.59 -3.48
C TRP A 20 -12.25 -3.42 -3.34
N MET A 21 -11.16 -2.74 -2.99
CA MET A 21 -9.86 -3.34 -2.81
C MET A 21 -9.20 -2.82 -1.54
N GLU A 22 -8.73 -3.74 -0.70
CA GLU A 22 -7.89 -3.44 0.46
C GLU A 22 -6.54 -2.88 0.01
N LEU A 23 -6.20 -1.70 0.53
CA LEU A 23 -5.01 -0.95 0.15
C LEU A 23 -3.83 -1.22 1.08
N GLY A 24 -4.09 -1.56 2.33
CA GLY A 24 -3.05 -1.85 3.31
C GLY A 24 -3.56 -1.79 4.74
N GLY A 25 -2.61 -1.91 5.67
CA GLY A 25 -2.84 -1.68 7.10
C GLY A 25 -2.60 -0.23 7.50
N SER A 26 -3.34 0.25 8.50
CA SER A 26 -3.16 1.55 9.11
C SER A 26 -3.55 1.56 10.59
N GLY A 27 -3.19 2.62 11.30
CA GLY A 27 -3.63 2.84 12.67
C GLY A 27 -2.71 3.75 13.45
N ILE A 28 -3.02 3.93 14.73
CA ILE A 28 -2.16 4.67 15.65
C ILE A 28 -1.12 3.71 16.23
N PHE A 29 0.17 4.01 16.09
CA PHE A 29 1.20 3.18 16.69
C PHE A 29 1.03 3.08 18.20
N ARG A 30 1.20 1.86 18.70
CA ARG A 30 1.16 1.60 20.13
C ARG A 30 2.38 2.20 20.84
N PRO A 31 2.26 2.55 22.12
CA PRO A 31 3.38 3.11 22.88
C PRO A 31 4.62 2.20 22.93
N GLU A 32 4.45 0.89 22.84
CA GLU A 32 5.56 -0.08 22.81
C GLU A 32 6.47 0.11 21.57
N VAL A 33 5.95 0.70 20.49
CA VAL A 33 6.71 1.02 19.27
C VAL A 33 7.40 2.37 19.37
N THR A 34 6.74 3.38 19.96
CA THR A 34 7.21 4.78 19.96
C THR A 34 8.08 5.15 21.16
N LYS A 35 7.82 4.59 22.35
CA LYS A 35 8.55 4.91 23.59
C LYS A 35 10.06 4.65 23.52
N PRO A 36 10.55 3.53 22.94
CA PRO A 36 11.99 3.31 22.81
C PRO A 36 12.72 4.36 21.96
N LEU A 37 11.98 5.10 21.12
CA LEU A 37 12.50 6.17 20.28
C LEU A 37 12.33 7.56 20.91
N GLY A 38 11.82 7.66 22.14
CA GLY A 38 11.57 8.93 22.82
C GLY A 38 10.41 9.75 22.26
N ILE A 39 9.50 9.11 21.50
CA ILE A 39 8.35 9.79 20.89
C ILE A 39 7.15 9.70 21.85
N GLU A 40 6.68 10.85 22.32
CA GLU A 40 5.55 10.96 23.25
C GLU A 40 4.21 11.27 22.57
N ALA A 41 4.23 11.73 21.31
CA ALA A 41 3.02 12.04 20.56
C ALA A 41 2.39 10.78 19.94
N PRO A 42 1.06 10.73 19.77
CA PRO A 42 0.41 9.71 18.94
C PRO A 42 0.93 9.76 17.50
N VAL A 43 1.28 8.61 16.94
CA VAL A 43 1.78 8.50 15.56
C VAL A 43 0.77 7.74 14.72
N LEU A 44 0.21 8.40 13.71
CA LEU A 44 -0.56 7.73 12.67
C LEU A 44 0.41 7.07 11.69
N ALA A 45 0.18 5.79 11.39
CA ALA A 45 0.96 5.02 10.44
C ALA A 45 0.04 4.32 9.44
N TRP A 46 0.55 4.13 8.22
CA TRP A 46 -0.06 3.33 7.18
C TRP A 46 1.02 2.63 6.36
N GLY A 47 0.70 1.45 5.82
CA GLY A 47 1.55 0.69 4.92
C GLY A 47 0.71 0.12 3.81
N LEU A 48 0.84 0.70 2.61
CA LEU A 48 0.01 0.36 1.45
C LEU A 48 0.79 -0.55 0.48
N GLY A 49 0.08 -1.49 -0.15
CA GLY A 49 0.63 -2.36 -1.19
C GLY A 49 0.62 -1.69 -2.55
N LEU A 50 1.74 -1.10 -2.96
CA LEU A 50 1.86 -0.38 -4.23
C LEU A 50 1.60 -1.30 -5.43
N GLU A 51 2.12 -2.52 -5.41
CA GLU A 51 2.03 -3.47 -6.51
C GLU A 51 0.58 -3.84 -6.80
N ARG A 52 -0.24 -4.02 -5.76
CA ARG A 52 -1.66 -4.35 -5.94
C ARG A 52 -2.41 -3.20 -6.61
N LEU A 53 -2.08 -1.96 -6.27
CA LEU A 53 -2.66 -0.79 -6.92
C LEU A 53 -2.24 -0.70 -8.39
N ILE A 54 -0.96 -0.88 -8.70
CA ILE A 54 -0.47 -0.82 -10.08
C ILE A 54 -1.09 -1.95 -10.90
N MET A 55 -1.11 -3.19 -10.39
CA MET A 55 -1.74 -4.32 -11.08
C MET A 55 -3.22 -4.05 -11.40
N ALA A 56 -3.96 -3.46 -10.45
CA ALA A 56 -5.36 -3.11 -10.67
C ALA A 56 -5.55 -1.99 -11.72
N LEU A 57 -4.68 -0.99 -11.73
CA LEU A 57 -4.74 0.14 -12.68
C LEU A 57 -4.30 -0.27 -14.09
N GLU A 58 -3.30 -1.13 -14.21
CA GLU A 58 -2.70 -1.58 -15.48
C GLU A 58 -3.34 -2.88 -16.00
N GLY A 59 -4.27 -3.47 -15.25
CA GLY A 59 -4.92 -4.73 -15.62
C GLY A 59 -3.97 -5.93 -15.64
N LEU A 60 -2.87 -5.87 -14.88
CA LEU A 60 -1.90 -6.96 -14.79
C LEU A 60 -2.46 -8.10 -13.94
N SER A 61 -2.30 -9.31 -14.44
CA SER A 61 -2.73 -10.52 -13.72
C SER A 61 -1.61 -11.15 -12.89
N ASP A 62 -0.35 -10.82 -13.18
CA ASP A 62 0.82 -11.37 -12.54
C ASP A 62 1.78 -10.28 -12.06
N ILE A 63 2.06 -10.28 -10.75
CA ILE A 63 2.96 -9.31 -10.11
C ILE A 63 4.37 -9.36 -10.70
N ARG A 64 4.81 -10.50 -11.24
CA ARG A 64 6.14 -10.67 -11.84
C ARG A 64 6.34 -9.75 -13.03
N GLU A 65 5.27 -9.39 -13.73
CA GLU A 65 5.31 -8.44 -14.86
C GLU A 65 5.85 -7.07 -14.43
N LEU A 66 5.64 -6.66 -13.17
CA LEU A 66 6.21 -5.42 -12.62
C LEU A 66 7.73 -5.48 -12.39
N TYR A 67 8.26 -6.68 -12.20
CA TYR A 67 9.67 -6.90 -11.85
C TYR A 67 10.50 -7.40 -13.04
N LEU A 68 9.84 -7.80 -14.12
CA LEU A 68 10.50 -8.09 -15.39
C LEU A 68 10.96 -6.78 -16.02
N SER A 69 12.26 -6.68 -16.30
CA SER A 69 12.83 -5.54 -17.03
C SER A 69 12.58 -5.67 -18.54
N ASP A 70 11.32 -5.73 -18.94
CA ASP A 70 10.93 -5.71 -20.35
C ASP A 70 11.19 -4.29 -20.91
N LEU A 71 12.29 -4.16 -21.66
CA LEU A 71 12.73 -2.87 -22.19
C LEU A 71 11.77 -2.28 -23.21
N ASP A 72 11.04 -3.11 -23.95
CA ASP A 72 10.09 -2.64 -24.95
C ASP A 72 8.83 -2.11 -24.28
N TRP A 73 8.33 -2.81 -23.25
CA TRP A 73 7.26 -2.29 -22.42
C TRP A 73 7.68 -0.99 -21.73
N LEU A 74 8.83 -0.95 -21.07
CA LEU A 74 9.33 0.24 -20.35
C LEU A 74 9.50 1.48 -21.25
N ARG A 75 9.87 1.31 -22.53
CA ARG A 75 10.07 2.42 -23.47
C ARG A 75 8.76 2.96 -24.05
N ASN A 76 7.77 2.09 -24.22
CA ASN A 76 6.53 2.43 -24.91
C ASN A 76 5.37 2.71 -23.93
N HIS A 77 5.49 2.28 -22.68
CA HIS A 77 4.51 2.57 -21.65
C HIS A 77 4.49 4.05 -21.31
N LYS A 78 3.29 4.61 -21.17
CA LYS A 78 3.15 6.02 -20.78
C LYS A 78 3.47 6.14 -19.28
N ALA A 79 4.21 7.18 -18.93
CA ALA A 79 4.37 7.55 -17.53
C ALA A 79 2.99 7.84 -16.93
N ILE A 80 2.68 7.18 -15.82
CA ILE A 80 1.51 7.48 -15.01
C ILE A 80 1.86 8.73 -14.20
N VAL A 81 1.27 9.88 -14.56
CA VAL A 81 1.42 11.17 -13.87
C VAL A 81 0.09 11.62 -13.32
#